data_AF-A0A7Z0WLL2-F1
#
_entry.id   AF-A0A7Z0WLL2-F1
#
_cell.length_a   1.000
_cell.length_b   1.000
_cell.length_c   1.000
_cell.angle_alpha   90.00
_cell.angle_beta   90.00
_cell.angle_gamma   90.00
#
_symmetry.space_group_name_H-M   'P 1'
#
loop_
_entity.id
_entity.type
_entity.pdbx_description
1 polymer ?
#
loop_
_entity_poly.entity_id
_entity_poly.type
_entity_poly.pdbx_seq_one_letter_code
_entity_poly.pdbx_strand_id
1 'polypeptide(L)'
;MATQKSPPEPLPPRLLALAPVVYGGTALWLLALVVLAVGHYGFGVFPPIWMWTALAGFVLGLIGVPIMIWQRNASRRGARGAQKID
;
A
#
# COMPACT_ATOMS: atom_id res chain seq x y z
N MET A 1 -42.35 13.53 -3.09
CA MET A 1 -41.23 14.44 -3.44
C MET A 1 -39.95 13.76 -2.95
N ALA A 2 -39.19 13.10 -3.82
CA ALA A 2 -37.98 12.40 -3.40
C ALA A 2 -36.85 13.41 -3.21
N THR A 3 -36.26 13.45 -2.02
CA THR A 3 -35.12 14.31 -1.69
C THR A 3 -33.91 13.85 -2.50
N GLN A 4 -33.57 14.56 -3.57
CA GLN A 4 -32.36 14.30 -4.34
C GLN A 4 -31.15 14.66 -3.45
N LYS A 5 -30.45 13.63 -2.95
CA LYS A 5 -29.25 13.81 -2.13
C LYS A 5 -28.11 14.33 -3.01
N SER A 6 -27.61 15.52 -2.72
CA SER A 6 -26.43 16.08 -3.40
C SER A 6 -25.25 15.09 -3.30
N PRO A 7 -24.41 14.99 -4.35
CA PRO A 7 -23.24 14.10 -4.30
C PRO A 7 -22.35 14.45 -3.10
N PRO A 8 -21.77 13.45 -2.41
CA PRO A 8 -20.86 13.71 -1.31
C PRO A 8 -19.66 14.52 -1.80
N GLU A 9 -19.22 15.46 -0.96
CA GLU A 9 -18.09 16.34 -1.26
C GLU A 9 -16.81 15.49 -1.48
N PRO A 10 -15.99 15.79 -2.51
CA PRO A 10 -14.80 14.98 -2.80
C PRO A 10 -13.83 14.98 -1.62
N LEU A 11 -13.37 13.80 -1.20
CA LEU A 11 -12.40 13.69 -0.12
C LEU A 11 -11.10 14.45 -0.48
N PRO A 12 -10.48 15.16 0.48
CA PRO A 12 -9.20 15.83 0.28
C PRO A 12 -8.15 14.88 -0.32
N PRO A 13 -7.43 15.27 -1.39
CA PRO A 13 -6.46 14.40 -2.08
C PRO A 13 -5.39 13.80 -1.16
N ARG A 14 -5.02 14.52 -0.10
CA ARG A 14 -4.09 14.08 0.95
C ARG A 14 -4.57 12.81 1.67
N LEU A 15 -5.86 12.70 1.98
CA LEU A 15 -6.40 11.53 2.69
C LEU A 15 -6.44 10.29 1.80
N LEU A 16 -6.42 10.50 0.47
CA LEU A 16 -6.41 9.44 -0.54
C LEU A 16 -4.99 9.04 -0.97
N ALA A 17 -3.96 9.77 -0.50
CA ALA A 17 -2.57 9.50 -0.81
C ALA A 17 -2.02 8.35 0.03
N LEU A 18 -2.53 7.13 -0.22
CA LEU A 18 -2.11 5.92 0.50
C LEU A 18 -0.74 5.40 0.03
N ALA A 19 -0.37 5.69 -1.23
CA ALA A 19 0.85 5.17 -1.84
C ALA A 19 2.14 5.50 -1.07
N PRO A 20 2.40 6.75 -0.60
CA PRO A 20 3.59 7.05 0.19
C PRO A 20 3.68 6.26 1.49
N VAL A 21 2.53 6.03 2.16
CA VAL A 21 2.48 5.26 3.41
C VAL A 21 2.83 3.81 3.16
N VAL A 22 2.29 3.21 2.10
CA VAL A 22 2.55 1.80 1.78
C VAL A 22 3.98 1.62 1.29
N TYR A 23 4.51 2.52 0.46
CA TYR A 23 5.91 2.46 0.03
C TYR A 23 6.87 2.65 1.22
N GLY A 24 6.62 3.65 2.06
CA GLY A 24 7.42 3.91 3.26
C GLY A 24 7.36 2.72 4.24
N GLY A 25 6.17 2.19 4.50
CA GLY A 25 5.99 1.02 5.36
C GLY A 25 6.66 -0.24 4.81
N THR A 26 6.57 -0.49 3.50
CA THR A 26 7.24 -1.64 2.85
C THR A 26 8.76 -1.50 2.95
N ALA A 27 9.31 -0.31 2.68
CA ALA A 27 10.74 -0.04 2.82
C ALA A 27 11.21 -0.17 4.28
N LEU A 28 10.40 0.29 5.23
CA LEU A 28 10.69 0.15 6.65
C LEU A 28 10.72 -1.32 7.10
N TRP A 29 9.77 -2.14 6.63
CA TRP A 29 9.78 -3.57 6.90
C TRP A 29 11.00 -4.28 6.30
N LEU A 30 11.40 -3.90 5.08
CA LEU A 30 12.64 -4.40 4.48
C LEU A 30 13.87 -4.02 5.30
N LEU A 31 13.96 -2.76 5.74
CA LEU A 31 15.07 -2.29 6.57
C LEU A 31 15.12 -3.07 7.89
N ALA A 32 13.97 -3.24 8.56
CA ALA A 32 13.88 -4.04 9.78
C ALA A 32 14.30 -5.49 9.54
N LEU A 33 13.87 -6.10 8.44
CA LEU A 33 14.25 -7.47 8.06
C LEU A 33 15.78 -7.60 7.91
N VAL A 34 16.42 -6.64 7.25
CA VAL A 34 17.89 -6.63 7.08
C VAL A 34 18.59 -6.51 8.42
N VAL A 35 18.20 -5.55 9.27
CA VAL A 35 18.79 -5.34 10.60
C VAL A 35 18.64 -6.60 11.47
N LEU A 36 17.45 -7.21 11.46
CA LEU A 36 17.16 -8.41 12.24
C LEU A 36 17.91 -9.63 11.72
N ALA A 37 18.04 -9.80 10.41
CA ALA A 37 18.82 -10.89 9.82
C ALA A 37 20.30 -10.76 10.18
N VAL A 38 20.88 -9.56 10.07
CA VAL A 38 22.26 -9.29 10.50
C VAL A 38 22.44 -9.55 11.99
N GLY A 39 21.53 -9.06 12.84
CA GLY A 39 21.61 -9.28 14.27
C GLY A 39 21.42 -10.75 14.69
N HIS A 40 20.55 -11.49 14.01
CA HIS A 40 20.32 -12.92 14.28
C HIS A 40 21.49 -13.78 13.80
N TYR A 41 21.87 -13.69 12.52
CA TYR A 41 22.89 -14.56 11.93
C TYR A 41 24.33 -14.10 12.18
N GLY A 42 24.57 -12.80 12.34
CA GLY A 42 25.90 -12.24 12.58
C GLY A 42 26.28 -12.17 14.06
N PHE A 43 25.31 -11.90 14.94
CA PHE A 43 25.57 -11.61 16.35
C PHE A 43 24.79 -12.48 17.35
N GLY A 44 23.79 -13.25 16.91
CA GLY A 44 22.97 -14.08 17.79
C GLY A 44 22.10 -13.31 18.80
N VAL A 45 21.85 -12.01 18.59
CA VAL A 45 21.23 -11.12 19.59
C VAL A 45 19.71 -10.99 19.47
N PHE A 46 19.11 -11.46 18.37
CA PHE A 46 17.66 -11.36 18.14
C PHE A 46 16.97 -12.72 18.01
N PRO A 47 15.80 -12.91 18.65
CA PRO A 47 14.95 -14.07 18.41
C PRO A 47 14.43 -14.13 16.96
N PRO A 48 14.32 -15.33 16.35
CA PRO A 48 13.85 -15.48 14.96
C PRO A 48 12.47 -14.89 14.68
N ILE A 49 11.58 -14.83 15.69
CA ILE A 49 10.20 -14.39 15.51
C ILE A 49 10.11 -12.97 14.94
N TRP A 50 10.97 -12.05 15.38
CA TRP A 50 10.98 -10.67 14.90
C TRP A 50 11.34 -10.60 13.41
N MET A 51 12.29 -11.42 12.97
CA MET A 51 12.69 -11.50 11.56
C MET A 51 11.53 -12.01 10.70
N TRP A 52 10.83 -13.06 11.14
CA TRP A 52 9.65 -13.59 10.44
C TRP A 52 8.50 -12.59 10.39
N THR A 53 8.28 -11.81 11.47
CA THR A 53 7.32 -10.70 11.47
C THR A 53 7.70 -9.64 10.43
N ALA A 54 8.97 -9.24 10.37
CA ALA A 54 9.43 -8.26 9.41
C ALA A 54 9.32 -8.76 7.96
N LEU A 55 9.61 -10.03 7.73
CA LEU A 55 9.42 -10.68 6.43
C LEU A 55 7.94 -10.69 6.02
N ALA A 56 7.04 -11.04 6.94
CA ALA A 56 5.61 -11.03 6.65
C ALA A 56 5.10 -9.63 6.27
N GLY A 57 5.53 -8.59 7.01
CA GLY A 57 5.21 -7.20 6.69
C GLY A 57 5.74 -6.76 5.33
N PHE A 58 6.98 -7.14 4.99
CA PHE A 58 7.57 -6.86 3.69
C PHE A 58 6.82 -7.56 2.54
N VAL A 59 6.52 -8.86 2.68
CA VAL A 59 5.77 -9.64 1.68
C VAL A 59 4.38 -9.05 1.48
N LEU A 60 3.69 -8.66 2.56
CA LEU A 60 2.39 -8.00 2.46
C LEU A 60 2.49 -6.68 1.69
N GLY A 61 3.54 -5.89 1.92
CA GLY A 61 3.85 -4.68 1.15
C GLY A 61 4.06 -4.95 -0.34
N LEU A 62 4.84 -5.99 -0.67
CA LEU A 62 5.06 -6.44 -2.04
C LEU A 62 3.78 -6.90 -2.76
N ILE A 63 2.78 -7.36 -2.03
CA ILE A 63 1.46 -7.71 -2.58
C ILE A 63 0.59 -6.45 -2.74
N GLY A 64 0.56 -5.58 -1.73
CA GLY A 64 -0.27 -4.37 -1.73
C GLY A 64 0.13 -3.36 -2.81
N VAL A 65 1.43 -3.19 -3.07
CA VAL A 65 1.95 -2.24 -4.07
C VAL A 65 1.43 -2.53 -5.49
N PRO A 66 1.59 -3.75 -6.06
CA PRO A 66 1.03 -4.11 -7.36
C PRO A 66 -0.49 -3.90 -7.43
N ILE A 67 -1.23 -4.25 -6.37
CA ILE A 67 -2.68 -4.05 -6.32
C ILE A 67 -3.03 -2.57 -6.47
N MET A 68 -2.37 -1.68 -5.73
CA MET A 68 -2.61 -0.24 -5.85
C MET A 68 -2.27 0.30 -7.25
N ILE A 69 -1.17 -0.17 -7.84
CA ILE A 69 -0.78 0.22 -9.21
C ILE A 69 -1.85 -0.23 -10.21
N TRP A 70 -2.32 -1.47 -10.08
CA TRP A 70 -3.39 -2.02 -10.91
C TRP A 70 -4.70 -1.24 -10.74
N GLN A 71 -5.11 -0.95 -9.50
CA GLN A 71 -6.29 -0.13 -9.21
C GLN A 71 -6.19 1.27 -9.83
N ARG A 72 -5.02 1.91 -9.73
CA ARG A 72 -4.77 3.24 -10.32
C ARG A 72 -4.78 3.21 -11.84
N ASN A 73 -4.31 2.13 -12.46
CA ASN A 73 -4.38 1.96 -13.91
C ASN A 73 -5.81 1.64 -14.37
N ALA A 74 -6.55 0.81 -13.62
CA ALA A 74 -7.94 0.49 -13.89
C ALA A 74 -8.84 1.73 -13.80
N SER A 75 -8.67 2.59 -12.80
CA SER A 75 -9.44 3.83 -12.68
C SER A 75 -9.19 4.79 -13.85
N ARG A 76 -7.94 4.92 -14.30
CA ARG A 76 -7.58 5.71 -15.50
C ARG A 76 -8.16 5.14 -16.79
N ARG A 77 -8.26 3.81 -16.90
CA ARG A 77 -8.87 3.13 -18.07
C ARG A 77 -10.39 3.26 -18.07
N GLY A 78 -11.04 3.13 -16.92
CA GLY A 78 -12.49 3.31 -16.77
C GLY A 78 -12.95 4.74 -17.10
N ALA A 79 -12.16 5.76 -16.71
CA ALA A 79 -12.43 7.15 -17.07
C ALA A 79 -12.46 7.40 -18.59
N ARG A 80 -11.68 6.63 -19.38
CA ARG A 80 -11.68 6.73 -20.85
C ARG A 80 -12.87 6.04 -21.52
N GLY A 81 -13.46 5.03 -20.86
CA GLY A 81 -14.62 4.30 -21.39
C GLY A 81 -15.96 5.01 -21.20
N ALA A 82 -16.07 5.90 -20.21
CA ALA A 82 -17.28 6.70 -19.95
C ALA A 82 -17.46 7.89 -20.90
N GLN A 83 -16.45 8.21 -21.71
CA GLN A 83 -16.46 9.31 -22.68
C GLN A 83 -16.90 8.83 -24.08
N LYS A 84 -17.84 7.89 -24.15
CA LYS A 84 -18.50 7.52 -25.40
C LYS A 84 -19.94 8.02 -25.37
N ILE A 85 -20.08 9.31 -25.67
CA ILE A 85 -21.34 9.91 -26.09
C ILE A 85 -21.05 10.43 -27.49
N ASP A 86 -21.40 9.61 -28.48
CA ASP A 86 -21.77 10.02 -29.85
C ASP A 86 -22.97 9.15 -30.24
#